data_AF-A0AB35X269-F1
#
_entry.id   AF-A0AB35X269-F1
#
_cell.length_a   1.000
_cell.length_b   1.000
_cell.length_c   1.000
_cell.angle_alpha   90.00
_cell.angle_beta   90.00
_cell.angle_gamma   90.00
#
_symmetry.space_group_name_H-M   'P 1'
#
loop_
_entity.id
_entity.type
_entity.pdbx_description
1 polymer ?
#
loop_
_entity_poly.entity_id
_entity_poly.type
_entity_poly.pdbx_seq_one_letter_code
_entity_poly.pdbx_strand_id
1 'polypeptide(L)'
;MIQYFSEKNTLENRALQIWQILIGFAYERKITTYGEIANILGYKGAGTLDRQLGHILHFCAQNKLPPLSVLVVNSETGLPGDGFDTTGDLHKQREKVFNFDWFDIIPPTPTELASAWKIAEQNGFSVHS
;
A
#
# COMPACT_ATOMS: atom_id res chain seq x y z
N MET A 1 2.56 -24.28 12.79
CA MET A 1 3.91 -23.93 12.28
C MET A 1 3.88 -22.44 11.94
N ILE A 2 4.89 -21.68 12.37
CA ILE A 2 5.00 -20.23 12.08
C ILE A 2 5.52 -20.04 10.65
N GLN A 3 5.11 -18.97 9.97
CA GLN A 3 5.57 -18.61 8.62
C GLN A 3 6.26 -17.25 8.65
N TYR A 4 7.32 -17.08 7.86
CA TYR A 4 8.10 -15.84 7.81
C TYR A 4 8.06 -15.18 6.42
N PHE A 5 7.96 -13.84 6.37
CA PHE A 5 8.02 -13.08 5.11
C PHE A 5 9.36 -13.19 4.39
N SER A 6 10.44 -13.48 5.13
CA SER A 6 11.76 -13.77 4.55
C SER A 6 11.78 -15.05 3.70
N GLU A 7 10.94 -16.03 4.05
CA GLU A 7 10.81 -17.31 3.35
C GLU A 7 9.76 -17.26 2.23
N LYS A 8 8.81 -16.32 2.31
CA LYS A 8 7.72 -16.12 1.34
C LYS A 8 7.74 -14.69 0.78
N ASN A 9 8.69 -14.42 -0.10
CA ASN A 9 8.99 -13.07 -0.59
C ASN A 9 8.19 -12.62 -1.85
N THR A 10 7.04 -13.23 -2.12
CA THR A 10 6.19 -12.85 -3.26
C THR A 10 5.59 -11.45 -3.09
N LEU A 11 5.17 -10.82 -4.20
CA LEU A 11 4.66 -9.44 -4.19
C LEU A 11 3.46 -9.28 -3.26
N GLU A 12 2.55 -10.24 -3.25
CA GLU A 12 1.36 -10.24 -2.43
C GLU A 12 1.64 -10.46 -0.94
N ASN A 13 2.66 -11.26 -0.60
CA ASN A 13 3.11 -11.40 0.78
C ASN A 13 3.79 -10.11 1.25
N ARG A 14 4.57 -9.46 0.40
CA ARG A 14 5.15 -8.14 0.71
C ARG A 14 4.10 -7.04 0.80
N ALA A 15 3.04 -7.10 -0.02
CA ALA A 15 1.90 -6.21 0.10
C ALA A 15 1.19 -6.37 1.46
N LEU A 16 0.98 -7.61 1.94
CA LEU A 16 0.46 -7.84 3.30
C LEU A 16 1.42 -7.30 4.37
N GLN A 17 2.72 -7.50 4.22
CA GLN A 17 3.70 -6.95 5.16
C GLN A 17 3.65 -5.42 5.21
N ILE A 18 3.53 -4.76 4.05
CA ILE A 18 3.38 -3.30 3.96
C ILE A 18 2.06 -2.84 4.55
N TRP A 19 0.96 -3.56 4.30
CA TRP A 19 -0.34 -3.28 4.90
C TRP A 19 -0.24 -3.17 6.43
N GLN A 20 0.43 -4.14 7.08
CA GLN A 20 0.64 -4.14 8.54
C GLN A 20 1.39 -2.89 9.03
N ILE A 21 2.38 -2.42 8.27
CA ILE A 21 3.12 -1.19 8.60
C ILE A 21 2.21 0.03 8.43
N LEU A 22 1.49 0.10 7.32
CA LEU A 22 0.68 1.27 6.97
C LEU A 22 -0.53 1.45 7.88
N ILE A 23 -1.15 0.38 8.40
CA ILE A 23 -2.23 0.53 9.40
C ILE A 23 -1.70 1.12 10.71
N GLY A 24 -0.47 0.77 11.11
CA GLY A 24 0.19 1.40 12.26
C GLY A 24 0.44 2.88 12.02
N PHE A 25 0.93 3.24 10.83
CA PHE A 25 1.11 4.65 10.45
C PHE A 25 -0.21 5.41 10.31
N ALA A 26 -1.28 4.77 9.83
CA ALA A 26 -2.60 5.38 9.77
C ALA A 26 -3.09 5.74 11.18
N TYR A 27 -2.92 4.84 12.14
CA TYR A 27 -3.25 5.07 13.56
C TYR A 27 -2.40 6.20 14.17
N GLU A 28 -1.11 6.25 13.86
CA GLU A 28 -0.21 7.34 14.29
C GLU A 28 -0.41 8.65 13.52
N ARG A 29 -1.32 8.68 12.54
CA ARG A 29 -1.52 9.80 11.61
C ARG A 29 -0.23 10.23 10.89
N LYS A 30 0.61 9.25 10.56
CA LYS A 30 1.93 9.43 9.97
C LYS A 30 1.91 9.25 8.45
N ILE A 31 2.51 10.21 7.75
CA ILE A 31 2.91 10.07 6.34
C ILE A 31 4.33 9.52 6.31
N THR A 32 4.63 8.64 5.37
CA THR A 32 5.92 7.97 5.25
C THR A 32 6.45 8.04 3.82
N THR A 33 7.73 7.74 3.62
CA THR A 33 8.34 7.68 2.29
C THR A 33 8.56 6.26 1.82
N TYR A 34 8.70 6.08 0.49
CA TYR A 34 9.15 4.82 -0.10
C TYR A 34 10.45 4.30 0.53
N GLY A 35 11.40 5.20 0.81
CA GLY A 35 12.67 4.87 1.44
C GLY A 35 12.52 4.35 2.86
N GLU A 36 11.64 4.96 3.67
CA GLU A 36 11.37 4.50 5.04
C GLU A 36 10.74 3.11 5.05
N ILE A 37 9.74 2.85 4.19
CA ILE A 37 9.15 1.51 4.06
C ILE A 37 10.21 0.49 3.63
N ALA A 38 11.01 0.82 2.61
CA ALA A 38 12.06 -0.08 2.16
C ALA A 38 13.07 -0.41 3.28
N ASN A 39 13.42 0.59 4.10
CA ASN A 39 14.34 0.42 5.22
C ASN A 39 13.74 -0.49 6.32
N ILE A 40 12.45 -0.32 6.66
CA ILE A 40 11.73 -1.19 7.60
C ILE A 40 11.69 -2.64 7.10
N LEU A 41 11.52 -2.83 5.79
CA LEU A 41 11.48 -4.16 5.16
C LEU A 41 12.88 -4.81 5.02
N GLY A 42 13.95 -4.09 5.38
CA GLY A 42 15.33 -4.54 5.27
C GLY A 42 15.90 -4.51 3.85
N TYR A 43 15.28 -3.75 2.94
CA TYR A 43 15.80 -3.53 1.59
C TYR A 43 16.90 -2.47 1.60
N LYS A 44 18.03 -2.76 0.95
CA LYS A 44 19.08 -1.76 0.72
C LYS A 44 18.66 -0.85 -0.44
N GLY A 45 18.04 0.28 -0.10
CA GLY A 45 17.61 1.32 -1.06
C GLY A 45 16.10 1.29 -1.36
N ALA A 46 15.61 2.30 -2.10
CA ALA A 46 14.25 2.36 -2.61
C ALA A 46 14.09 1.39 -3.79
N GLY A 47 14.03 0.08 -3.50
CA GLY A 47 13.53 -0.88 -4.48
C GLY A 47 12.10 -0.52 -4.90
N THR A 48 11.69 -0.91 -6.11
CA THR A 48 10.34 -0.62 -6.62
C THR A 48 9.28 -1.26 -5.71
N LEU A 49 8.68 -0.44 -4.84
CA LEU A 49 7.54 -0.83 -3.99
C LEU A 49 6.21 -0.65 -4.73
N ASP A 50 6.24 -0.11 -5.95
CA ASP A 50 5.06 0.31 -6.71
C ASP A 50 4.10 -0.85 -6.98
N ARG A 51 4.64 -2.04 -7.27
CA ARG A 51 3.80 -3.22 -7.51
C ARG A 51 3.08 -3.65 -6.22
N GLN A 52 3.82 -3.74 -5.12
CA GLN A 52 3.30 -4.14 -3.81
C GLN A 52 2.28 -3.14 -3.30
N LEU A 53 2.54 -1.84 -3.46
CA LEU A 53 1.58 -0.77 -3.12
C LEU A 53 0.37 -0.77 -4.06
N GLY A 54 0.55 -1.14 -5.32
CA GLY A 54 -0.55 -1.32 -6.27
C GLY A 54 -1.52 -2.42 -5.85
N HIS A 55 -1.04 -3.56 -5.32
CA HIS A 55 -1.91 -4.57 -4.73
C HIS A 55 -2.83 -3.98 -3.65
N ILE A 56 -2.27 -3.16 -2.75
CA ILE A 56 -3.02 -2.49 -1.68
C ILE A 56 -4.00 -1.46 -2.26
N LEU A 57 -3.54 -0.62 -3.18
CA LEU A 57 -4.34 0.42 -3.82
C LEU A 57 -5.59 -0.18 -4.47
N HIS A 58 -5.42 -1.23 -5.28
CA HIS A 58 -6.53 -1.88 -5.96
C HIS A 58 -7.46 -2.62 -5.00
N PHE A 59 -6.92 -3.27 -3.97
CA PHE A 59 -7.74 -3.90 -2.93
C PHE A 59 -8.61 -2.87 -2.21
N CYS A 60 -8.05 -1.73 -1.81
CA CYS A 60 -8.81 -0.65 -1.19
C CYS A 60 -9.90 -0.12 -2.13
N ALA A 61 -9.56 0.17 -3.39
CA ALA A 61 -10.50 0.69 -4.38
C ALA A 61 -11.68 -0.26 -4.63
N GLN A 62 -11.41 -1.55 -4.81
CA GLN A 62 -12.44 -2.57 -5.06
C GLN A 62 -13.38 -2.76 -3.87
N ASN A 63 -12.89 -2.60 -2.64
CA ASN A 63 -13.66 -2.73 -1.42
C ASN A 63 -14.21 -1.40 -0.88
N LYS A 64 -14.07 -0.30 -1.64
CA LYS A 64 -14.50 1.06 -1.23
C LYS A 64 -13.87 1.52 0.09
N LEU A 65 -12.68 1.04 0.41
CA LEU A 65 -11.89 1.48 1.55
C LEU A 65 -11.12 2.76 1.21
N PRO A 66 -10.76 3.58 2.21
CA PRO A 66 -9.82 4.67 2.00
C PRO A 66 -8.50 4.14 1.42
N PRO A 67 -7.83 4.88 0.53
CA PRO A 67 -6.68 4.36 -0.19
C PRO A 67 -5.43 4.40 0.70
N LEU A 68 -5.17 3.32 1.44
CA LEU A 68 -4.11 3.25 2.45
C LEU A 68 -2.71 3.62 1.92
N SER A 69 -2.41 3.31 0.66
CA SER A 69 -1.14 3.65 0.02
C SER A 69 -0.90 5.15 -0.18
N VAL A 70 -1.92 6.02 0.00
CA VAL A 70 -1.78 7.49 -0.07
C VAL A 70 -0.86 8.07 1.01
N LEU A 71 -0.57 7.26 2.05
CA LEU A 71 0.37 7.60 3.11
C LEU A 71 1.83 7.50 2.67
N VAL A 72 2.12 6.81 1.56
CA VAL A 72 3.48 6.63 1.04
C VAL A 72 3.75 7.69 -0.02
N VAL A 73 4.78 8.51 0.20
CA VAL A 73 5.13 9.62 -0.69
C VAL A 73 6.58 9.56 -1.15
N ASN A 74 6.85 10.20 -2.29
CA ASN A 74 8.21 10.49 -2.70
C ASN A 74 8.83 11.51 -1.74
N SER A 75 10.08 11.28 -1.32
CA SER A 75 10.77 12.11 -0.32
C SER A 75 11.12 13.52 -0.81
N GLU A 76 11.27 13.71 -2.12
CA GLU A 76 11.62 14.99 -2.72
C GLU A 76 10.37 15.81 -3.04
N THR A 77 9.32 15.18 -3.58
CA THR A 77 8.11 15.88 -4.02
C THR A 77 7.01 15.95 -2.95
N GLY A 78 7.03 15.05 -1.97
CA GLY A 78 5.97 14.92 -0.95
C GLY A 78 4.64 14.38 -1.50
N LEU A 79 4.61 13.95 -2.76
CA LEU A 79 3.44 13.41 -3.44
C LEU A 79 3.46 11.88 -3.43
N PRO A 80 2.27 11.22 -3.34
CA PRO A 80 2.19 9.79 -3.56
C PRO A 80 2.49 9.42 -5.02
N GLY A 81 2.79 8.15 -5.27
CA GLY A 81 3.06 7.66 -6.63
C GLY A 81 1.80 7.58 -7.51
N ASP A 82 1.98 6.98 -8.69
CA ASP A 82 0.94 6.88 -9.70
C ASP A 82 -0.31 6.15 -9.18
N GLY A 83 -1.49 6.60 -9.64
CA GLY A 83 -2.80 6.10 -9.18
C GLY A 83 -3.53 7.05 -8.24
N PHE A 84 -2.92 8.18 -7.88
CA PHE A 84 -3.56 9.27 -7.15
C PHE A 84 -3.68 10.51 -8.03
N ASP A 85 -4.87 11.10 -8.05
CA ASP A 85 -5.04 12.41 -8.69
C ASP A 85 -4.39 13.49 -7.81
N THR A 86 -3.27 14.02 -8.28
CA THR A 86 -2.52 15.10 -7.62
C THR A 86 -3.19 16.47 -7.76
N THR A 87 -4.24 16.57 -8.57
CA THR A 87 -5.07 17.78 -8.71
C THR A 87 -6.22 17.85 -7.71
N GLY A 88 -6.49 16.74 -7.01
CA GLY A 88 -7.51 16.63 -5.97
C GLY A 88 -7.00 16.86 -4.54
N ASP A 89 -7.93 16.78 -3.58
CA ASP A 89 -7.66 16.98 -2.15
C ASP A 89 -6.99 15.74 -1.53
N LEU A 90 -5.70 15.55 -1.82
CA LEU A 90 -4.84 14.53 -1.21
C LEU A 90 -4.92 14.55 0.32
N HIS A 91 -5.06 15.74 0.92
CA HIS A 91 -5.25 15.89 2.36
C HIS A 91 -6.54 15.22 2.81
N LYS A 92 -7.67 15.43 2.11
CA LYS A 92 -8.93 14.73 2.41
C LYS A 92 -8.84 13.23 2.28
N GLN A 93 -8.07 12.70 1.32
CA GLN A 93 -7.86 11.24 1.23
C GLN A 93 -7.05 10.70 2.41
N ARG A 94 -5.99 11.41 2.81
CA ARG A 94 -5.21 11.08 4.01
C ARG A 94 -6.08 11.13 5.27
N GLU A 95 -6.91 12.16 5.42
CA GLU A 95 -7.86 12.26 6.54
C GLU A 95 -8.84 11.09 6.59
N LYS A 96 -9.35 10.63 5.43
CA LYS A 96 -10.18 9.41 5.41
C LYS A 96 -9.42 8.19 5.89
N VAL A 97 -8.16 8.03 5.49
CA VAL A 97 -7.32 6.92 5.96
C VAL A 97 -7.09 7.03 7.47
N PHE A 98 -6.76 8.20 7.99
CA PHE A 98 -6.49 8.39 9.42
C PHE A 98 -7.74 8.19 10.31
N ASN A 99 -8.92 8.52 9.81
CA ASN A 99 -10.16 8.41 10.58
C ASN A 99 -10.87 7.06 10.41
N PHE A 100 -10.35 6.17 9.57
CA PHE A 100 -10.91 4.84 9.37
C PHE A 100 -10.39 3.88 10.44
N ASP A 101 -11.28 3.07 11.02
CA ASP A 101 -10.91 2.07 12.01
C ASP A 101 -10.30 0.83 11.33
N TRP A 102 -9.00 0.91 11.04
CA TRP A 102 -8.25 -0.18 10.42
C TRP A 102 -8.15 -1.44 11.28
N PHE A 103 -8.40 -1.34 12.59
CA PHE A 103 -8.32 -2.47 13.50
C PHE A 103 -9.65 -3.22 13.65
N ASP A 104 -10.76 -2.66 13.17
CA ASP A 104 -12.07 -3.32 13.10
C ASP A 104 -12.21 -4.24 11.89
N ILE A 105 -11.33 -4.10 10.87
CA ILE A 105 -11.34 -4.97 9.69
C ILE A 105 -10.29 -6.07 9.80
N ILE A 106 -10.65 -7.28 9.34
CA ILE A 106 -9.68 -8.37 9.18
C ILE A 106 -8.71 -7.99 8.06
N PRO A 107 -7.38 -8.01 8.28
CA PRO A 107 -6.41 -7.73 7.22
C PRO A 107 -6.57 -8.67 6.02
N PRO A 108 -6.36 -8.20 4.79
CA PRO A 108 -6.49 -9.04 3.61
C PRO A 108 -5.43 -10.14 3.61
N THR A 109 -5.79 -11.28 3.06
CA THR A 109 -4.85 -12.36 2.79
C THR A 109 -3.97 -12.03 1.58
N PRO A 110 -2.78 -12.65 1.44
CA PRO A 110 -1.97 -12.51 0.23
C PRO A 110 -2.75 -12.92 -1.04
N THR A 111 -3.63 -13.93 -0.94
CA THR A 111 -4.46 -14.35 -2.07
C THR A 111 -5.47 -13.28 -2.49
N GLU A 112 -6.10 -12.58 -1.55
CA GLU A 112 -7.01 -11.47 -1.86
C GLU A 112 -6.27 -10.29 -2.48
N LEU A 113 -5.08 -9.96 -1.98
CA LEU A 113 -4.20 -8.94 -2.57
C LEU A 113 -3.78 -9.31 -4.00
N ALA A 114 -3.44 -10.58 -4.25
CA ALA A 114 -3.11 -11.07 -5.59
C ALA A 114 -4.33 -11.02 -6.54
N SER A 115 -5.53 -11.37 -6.04
CA SER A 115 -6.77 -11.27 -6.81
C SER A 115 -7.11 -9.82 -7.17
N ALA A 116 -6.93 -8.88 -6.24
CA ALA A 116 -7.19 -7.48 -6.50
C ALA A 116 -6.32 -6.93 -7.63
N TRP A 117 -5.04 -7.30 -7.67
CA TRP A 117 -4.15 -6.97 -8.78
C TRP A 117 -4.60 -7.54 -10.11
N LYS A 118 -4.94 -8.84 -10.15
CA LYS A 118 -5.41 -9.50 -11.39
C LYS A 118 -6.68 -8.85 -11.94
N ILE A 119 -7.62 -8.49 -11.06
CA ILE A 119 -8.84 -7.77 -11.46
C ILE A 119 -8.49 -6.40 -12.04
N ALA A 120 -7.52 -5.69 -11.48
CA ALA A 120 -7.07 -4.42 -12.03
C ALA A 120 -6.45 -4.59 -13.43
N GLU A 121 -5.59 -5.59 -13.62
CA GLU A 121 -5.00 -5.90 -14.93
C GLU A 121 -6.06 -6.23 -15.98
N GLN A 122 -7.07 -7.03 -15.61
CA GLN A 122 -8.20 -7.36 -16.50
C GLN A 122 -9.04 -6.13 -16.87
N ASN A 123 -9.10 -5.14 -15.99
CA ASN A 123 -9.80 -3.87 -16.22
C ASN A 123 -8.94 -2.83 -16.95
N GLY A 124 -7.78 -3.24 -17.50
CA GLY A 124 -6.93 -2.39 -18.34
C GLY A 124 -5.86 -1.60 -17.60
N PHE A 125 -5.62 -1.85 -16.31
CA PHE A 125 -4.45 -1.33 -15.62
C PHE A 125 -3.18 -2.07 -16.08
N SER A 126 -2.12 -1.33 -16.41
CA SER A 126 -0.81 -1.89 -16.73
C SER A 126 0.26 -1.05 -16.05
N VAL A 127 1.20 -1.70 -15.37
CA VAL A 127 2.38 -1.01 -14.83
C VAL A 127 3.41 -0.93 -15.94
N HIS A 128 3.75 0.28 -16.36
CA HIS A 128 4.90 0.49 -17.23
C HIS A 128 6.16 0.03 -16.50
N SER A 129 6.84 -0.94 -17.09
CA SER A 129 8.06 -1.58 -16.57
C SER A 129 9.27 -0.67 -16.68
#